data_AF-A0A2G8KID3-F1
#
_entry.id   AF-A0A2G8KID3-F1
#
_cell.length_a   1.000
_cell.length_b   1.000
_cell.length_c   1.000
_cell.angle_alpha   90.00
_cell.angle_beta   90.00
_cell.angle_gamma   90.00
#
_symmetry.space_group_name_H-M   'P 1'
#
loop_
_entity.id
_entity.type
_entity.pdbx_description
1 polymer ?
#
loop_
_entity_poly.entity_id
_entity_poly.type
_entity_poly.pdbx_seq_one_letter_code
_entity_poly.pdbx_strand_id
1 'polypeptide(L)'
;MMLSDEPFHTFKITVSSEETDDLEDGPLEVTLQFTYTPTYPDEAPEYQVIPDESLQESHLESLKQILEQQIEENLGMAMVFALVSATQEFLNDMIDNLKKEKEEELEREEEIKRLAEEERDKILKGTPVTIESFLSWKEQFDQEMAELKSKSQQNEGGNKKLTGDRVEVDESLFQEIDDLDLDAELDLADDS
;
A
#
# COMPACT_ATOMS: atom_id res chain seq x y z
N MET A 1 -28.27 50.64 -36.84
CA MET A 1 -28.57 49.25 -36.48
C MET A 1 -27.59 48.92 -35.36
N MET A 2 -28.00 49.05 -34.10
CA MET A 2 -27.15 48.70 -32.96
C MET A 2 -27.33 47.19 -32.76
N LEU A 3 -26.35 46.38 -33.14
CA LEU A 3 -26.20 45.07 -32.53
C LEU A 3 -25.68 45.36 -31.12
N SER A 4 -26.56 45.21 -30.13
CA SER A 4 -26.13 45.17 -28.74
C SER A 4 -25.23 43.96 -28.56
N ASP A 5 -23.95 44.23 -28.32
CA ASP A 5 -22.93 43.28 -27.87
C ASP A 5 -23.17 43.07 -26.36
N GLU A 6 -24.11 42.18 -26.01
CA GLU A 6 -24.22 41.64 -24.66
C GLU A 6 -23.18 40.52 -24.50
N PRO A 7 -22.55 40.38 -23.32
CA PRO A 7 -21.37 39.54 -23.17
C PRO A 7 -21.72 38.10 -23.55
N PHE A 8 -20.84 37.50 -24.33
CA PHE A 8 -20.91 36.10 -24.73
C PHE A 8 -21.38 35.23 -23.56
N HIS A 9 -22.41 34.40 -23.78
CA HIS A 9 -23.05 33.64 -22.71
C HIS A 9 -22.04 32.68 -22.09
N THR A 10 -21.57 32.99 -20.88
CA THR A 10 -20.73 32.09 -20.07
C THR A 10 -21.60 31.30 -19.12
N PHE A 11 -21.33 30.00 -18.99
CA PHE A 11 -22.03 29.13 -18.05
C PHE A 11 -21.05 28.13 -17.44
N LYS A 12 -21.44 27.56 -16.31
CA LYS A 12 -20.66 26.60 -15.53
C LYS A 12 -21.44 25.31 -15.39
N ILE A 13 -20.74 24.19 -15.50
CA ILE A 13 -21.29 22.85 -15.35
C ILE A 13 -20.41 22.13 -14.35
N THR A 14 -21.01 21.70 -13.26
CA THR A 14 -20.34 20.87 -12.26
C THR A 14 -20.63 19.42 -12.59
N VAL A 15 -19.58 18.62 -12.71
CA VAL A 15 -19.61 17.20 -13.04
C VAL A 15 -19.01 16.45 -11.87
N SER A 16 -19.76 15.52 -11.32
CA SER A 16 -19.32 14.63 -10.24
C SER A 16 -19.19 13.20 -10.77
N SER A 17 -18.22 12.45 -10.28
CA SER A 17 -18.17 10.99 -10.46
C SER A 17 -19.38 10.32 -9.81
N GLU A 18 -19.69 9.09 -10.22
CA GLU A 18 -20.70 8.30 -9.51
C GLU A 18 -20.29 8.05 -8.05
N GLU A 19 -21.24 8.23 -7.13
CA GLU A 19 -21.07 7.90 -5.72
C GLU A 19 -20.88 6.39 -5.62
N THR A 20 -19.66 5.97 -5.31
CA THR A 20 -19.36 4.58 -5.01
C THR A 20 -19.11 4.47 -3.51
N ASP A 21 -19.97 3.72 -2.83
CA ASP A 21 -19.98 3.49 -1.38
C ASP A 21 -18.62 2.93 -0.86
N ASP A 22 -17.81 2.36 -1.76
CA ASP A 22 -16.54 1.71 -1.44
C ASP A 22 -15.33 2.66 -1.32
N LEU A 23 -15.45 3.95 -1.63
CA LEU A 23 -14.31 4.88 -1.58
C LEU A 23 -14.41 5.83 -0.39
N GLU A 24 -13.50 5.64 0.56
CA GLU A 24 -13.31 6.56 1.70
C GLU A 24 -12.96 8.00 1.26
N ASP A 25 -12.46 8.18 0.03
CA ASP A 25 -12.03 9.47 -0.52
C ASP A 25 -13.20 10.35 -1.06
N GLY A 26 -14.43 9.83 -1.09
CA GLY A 26 -15.59 10.57 -1.59
C GLY A 26 -15.61 10.75 -3.13
N PRO A 27 -16.66 11.41 -3.67
CA PRO A 27 -16.81 11.59 -5.11
C PRO A 27 -15.83 12.65 -5.66
N LEU A 28 -15.29 12.43 -6.86
CA LEU A 28 -14.48 13.42 -7.57
C LEU A 28 -15.39 14.43 -8.26
N GLU A 29 -15.14 15.72 -8.04
CA GLU A 29 -15.91 16.81 -8.65
C GLU A 29 -15.02 17.71 -9.51
N VAL A 30 -15.51 18.09 -10.70
CA VAL A 30 -14.89 19.07 -11.60
C VAL A 30 -15.93 20.08 -12.03
N THR A 31 -15.57 21.36 -11.97
CA THR A 31 -16.39 22.42 -12.57
C THR A 31 -15.78 22.88 -13.90
N LEU A 32 -16.53 22.69 -14.99
CA LEU A 32 -16.20 23.17 -16.32
C LEU A 32 -16.94 24.48 -16.58
N GLN A 33 -16.20 25.54 -16.87
CA GLN A 33 -16.75 26.81 -17.32
C GLN A 33 -16.58 26.93 -18.83
N PHE A 34 -17.65 27.21 -19.56
CA PHE A 34 -17.65 27.43 -21.00
C PHE A 34 -18.09 28.84 -21.34
N THR A 35 -17.39 29.48 -22.28
CA THR A 35 -17.73 30.78 -22.86
C THR A 35 -17.89 30.62 -24.36
N TYR A 36 -19.09 30.89 -24.88
CA TYR A 36 -19.36 30.78 -26.31
C TYR A 36 -18.57 31.82 -27.11
N THR A 37 -17.94 31.41 -28.20
CA THR A 37 -17.36 32.31 -29.19
C THR A 37 -18.44 32.79 -30.18
N PRO A 38 -18.26 33.93 -30.86
CA PRO A 38 -19.21 34.42 -31.88
C PRO A 38 -19.39 33.45 -33.06
N THR A 39 -18.44 32.55 -33.23
CA THR A 39 -18.27 31.58 -34.32
C THR A 39 -18.61 30.15 -33.88
N TYR A 40 -19.04 29.92 -32.65
CA TYR A 40 -19.48 28.59 -32.20
C TYR A 40 -20.74 28.14 -32.97
N PRO A 41 -20.83 26.87 -33.44
CA PRO A 41 -19.92 25.74 -33.18
C PRO A 41 -18.78 25.52 -34.20
N ASP A 42 -18.60 26.39 -35.20
CA ASP A 42 -17.48 26.31 -36.15
C ASP A 42 -16.12 26.55 -35.48
N GLU A 43 -16.09 27.31 -34.38
CA GLU A 43 -14.91 27.53 -33.54
C GLU A 43 -15.16 27.03 -32.12
N ALA A 44 -14.09 26.54 -31.48
CA ALA A 44 -14.17 26.03 -30.11
C ALA A 44 -14.57 27.12 -29.10
N PRO A 45 -15.40 26.80 -28.09
CA PRO A 45 -15.67 27.71 -27.00
C PRO A 45 -14.42 27.84 -26.12
N GLU A 46 -14.23 29.00 -25.50
CA GLU A 46 -13.24 29.11 -24.44
C GLU A 46 -13.72 28.29 -23.24
N TYR A 47 -12.88 27.37 -22.76
CA TYR A 47 -13.19 26.54 -21.61
C TYR A 47 -12.16 26.73 -20.49
N GLN A 48 -12.63 26.58 -19.26
CA GLN A 48 -11.78 26.59 -18.07
C GLN A 48 -12.19 25.45 -17.16
N VAL A 49 -11.20 24.62 -16.81
CA VAL A 49 -11.36 23.49 -15.89
C VAL A 49 -10.98 23.95 -14.50
N ILE A 50 -11.92 23.88 -13.57
CA ILE A 50 -11.74 24.21 -12.16
C ILE A 50 -11.79 22.88 -11.40
N PRO A 51 -10.64 22.31 -10.99
CA PRO A 51 -10.61 21.09 -10.19
C PRO A 51 -11.08 21.37 -8.76
N ASP A 52 -11.64 20.35 -8.12
CA ASP A 52 -11.85 20.32 -6.67
C ASP A 52 -10.60 19.80 -5.92
N GLU A 53 -10.57 19.92 -4.58
CA GLU A 53 -9.43 19.50 -3.75
C GLU A 53 -9.13 17.99 -3.87
N SER A 54 -10.11 17.18 -4.29
CA SER A 54 -9.94 15.74 -4.50
C SER A 54 -9.15 15.37 -5.75
N LEU A 55 -8.83 16.32 -6.64
CA LEU A 55 -8.17 16.03 -7.92
C LEU A 55 -6.70 16.47 -7.95
N GLN A 56 -5.85 15.52 -8.31
CA GLN A 56 -4.42 15.75 -8.54
C GLN A 56 -4.17 16.53 -9.85
N GLU A 57 -3.10 17.34 -9.87
CA GLU A 57 -2.71 18.11 -11.06
C GLU A 57 -2.37 17.23 -12.27
N SER A 58 -1.82 16.03 -12.05
CA SER A 58 -1.53 15.06 -13.12
C SER A 58 -2.79 14.64 -13.88
N HIS A 59 -3.87 14.38 -13.16
CA HIS A 59 -5.16 13.98 -13.73
C HIS A 59 -5.82 15.11 -14.51
N LEU A 60 -5.64 16.35 -14.06
CA LEU A 60 -6.15 17.53 -14.74
C LEU A 60 -5.50 17.73 -16.11
N GLU A 61 -4.22 17.41 -16.27
CA GLU A 61 -3.54 17.45 -17.56
C GLU A 61 -4.08 16.40 -18.53
N SER A 62 -4.28 15.16 -18.06
CA SER A 62 -4.94 14.10 -18.84
C SER A 62 -6.37 14.49 -19.27
N LEU A 63 -7.16 15.08 -18.36
CA LEU A 63 -8.50 15.56 -18.67
C LEU A 63 -8.47 16.65 -19.74
N LYS A 64 -7.56 17.61 -19.65
CA LYS A 64 -7.39 18.66 -20.68
C LYS A 64 -7.09 18.05 -22.05
N GLN A 65 -6.21 17.07 -22.11
CA GLN A 65 -5.87 16.40 -23.37
C GLN A 65 -7.10 15.69 -23.98
N ILE A 66 -7.91 15.02 -23.17
CA ILE A 66 -9.17 14.40 -23.61
C ILE A 66 -10.14 15.47 -24.14
N LEU A 67 -10.28 16.58 -23.42
CA LEU A 67 -11.14 17.69 -23.83
C LEU A 67 -10.69 18.32 -25.16
N GLU A 68 -9.39 18.55 -25.35
CA GLU A 68 -8.84 19.08 -26.60
C GLU A 68 -9.11 18.12 -27.77
N GLN A 69 -8.95 16.82 -27.56
CA GLN A 69 -9.28 15.82 -28.56
C GLN A 69 -10.77 15.82 -28.91
N GLN A 70 -11.65 15.88 -27.90
CA GLN A 70 -13.10 15.97 -28.12
C GLN A 70 -13.50 17.26 -28.84
N ILE A 71 -12.80 18.36 -28.58
CA ILE A 71 -13.00 19.62 -29.31
C ILE A 71 -12.68 19.42 -30.78
N GLU A 72 -11.49 18.92 -31.11
CA GLU A 72 -11.05 18.74 -32.50
C GLU A 72 -11.99 17.81 -33.29
N GLU A 73 -12.45 16.73 -32.68
CA GLU A 73 -13.34 15.75 -33.30
C GLU A 73 -14.76 16.29 -33.52
N ASN A 74 -15.24 17.20 -32.65
CA ASN A 74 -16.61 17.72 -32.69
C ASN A 74 -16.71 19.16 -33.24
N LEU A 75 -15.63 19.73 -33.78
CA LEU A 75 -15.65 21.02 -34.44
C LEU A 75 -16.69 21.06 -35.58
N GLY A 76 -17.46 22.14 -35.64
CA GLY A 76 -18.57 22.29 -36.58
C GLY A 76 -19.90 21.69 -36.08
N MET A 77 -19.93 21.11 -34.88
CA MET A 77 -21.16 20.65 -34.20
C MET A 77 -21.19 21.09 -32.73
N ALA A 78 -22.39 21.14 -32.13
CA ALA A 78 -22.52 21.47 -30.73
C ALA A 78 -21.85 20.40 -29.84
N MET A 79 -20.76 20.76 -29.17
CA MET A 79 -19.88 19.80 -28.47
C MET A 79 -19.84 19.93 -26.95
N VAL A 80 -20.52 20.93 -26.35
CA VAL A 80 -20.58 21.10 -24.88
C VAL A 80 -21.00 19.81 -24.17
N PHE A 81 -22.04 19.13 -24.67
CA PHE A 81 -22.50 17.87 -24.09
C PHE A 81 -21.42 16.77 -24.19
N ALA A 82 -20.73 16.67 -25.32
CA ALA A 82 -19.65 15.70 -25.50
C ALA A 82 -18.50 15.95 -24.51
N LEU A 83 -18.13 17.20 -24.28
CA LEU A 83 -17.08 17.57 -23.31
C LEU A 83 -17.48 17.23 -21.87
N VAL A 84 -18.73 17.47 -21.50
CA VAL A 84 -19.26 17.11 -20.19
C VAL A 84 -19.26 15.59 -20.01
N SER A 85 -19.77 14.85 -21.00
CA SER A 85 -19.80 13.38 -20.97
C SER A 85 -18.40 12.79 -20.90
N ALA A 86 -17.44 13.32 -21.66
CA ALA A 86 -16.05 12.88 -21.62
C ALA A 86 -15.39 13.16 -20.26
N THR A 87 -15.71 14.29 -19.64
CA THR A 87 -15.24 14.60 -18.28
C THR A 87 -15.84 13.65 -17.25
N GLN A 88 -17.13 13.36 -17.36
CA GLN A 88 -17.80 12.42 -16.48
C GLN A 88 -17.21 11.01 -16.59
N GLU A 89 -16.98 10.54 -17.83
CA GLU A 89 -16.35 9.24 -18.10
C GLU A 89 -14.92 9.19 -17.54
N PHE A 90 -14.13 10.25 -17.72
CA PHE A 90 -12.78 10.34 -17.15
C PHE A 90 -12.79 10.30 -15.62
N LEU A 91 -13.72 11.00 -14.98
CA LEU A 91 -13.87 10.98 -13.52
C LEU A 91 -14.22 9.56 -13.01
N ASN A 92 -15.12 8.87 -13.70
CA ASN A 92 -15.47 7.49 -13.36
C ASN A 92 -14.31 6.51 -13.58
N ASP A 93 -13.56 6.63 -14.70
CA ASP A 93 -12.41 5.76 -14.98
C ASP A 93 -11.29 5.93 -13.93
N MET A 94 -11.07 7.15 -13.43
CA MET A 94 -10.14 7.38 -12.33
C MET A 94 -10.55 6.69 -11.04
N ILE A 95 -11.84 6.77 -10.70
CA ILE A 95 -12.42 6.08 -9.54
C ILE A 95 -12.21 4.56 -9.66
N ASP A 96 -12.48 4.00 -10.83
CA ASP A 96 -12.29 2.57 -11.09
C ASP A 96 -10.82 2.15 -11.03
N ASN A 97 -9.89 2.95 -11.58
CA ASN A 97 -8.45 2.68 -11.51
C ASN A 97 -7.93 2.73 -10.06
N LEU A 98 -8.36 3.70 -9.26
CA LEU A 98 -7.98 3.79 -7.85
C LEU A 98 -8.45 2.58 -7.03
N LYS A 99 -9.68 2.11 -7.28
CA LYS A 99 -10.20 0.89 -6.65
C LYS A 99 -9.36 -0.32 -7.03
N LYS A 100 -9.05 -0.46 -8.31
CA LYS A 100 -8.27 -1.57 -8.84
C LYS A 100 -6.86 -1.60 -8.27
N GLU A 101 -6.17 -0.45 -8.19
CA GLU A 101 -4.85 -0.38 -7.58
C GLU A 101 -4.87 -0.79 -6.09
N LYS A 102 -5.89 -0.35 -5.33
CA LYS A 102 -6.05 -0.78 -3.94
C LYS A 102 -6.30 -2.28 -3.81
N GLU A 103 -7.13 -2.86 -4.68
CA GLU A 103 -7.38 -4.31 -4.69
C GLU A 103 -6.10 -5.09 -5.03
N GLU A 104 -5.36 -4.69 -6.07
CA GLU A 104 -4.10 -5.34 -6.48
C GLU A 104 -2.98 -5.18 -5.44
N GLU A 105 -2.99 -4.10 -4.65
CA GLU A 105 -2.05 -3.92 -3.53
C GLU A 105 -2.39 -4.84 -2.36
N LEU A 106 -3.68 -4.92 -2.00
CA LEU A 106 -4.15 -5.83 -0.95
C LEU A 106 -3.83 -7.29 -1.30
N GLU A 107 -4.11 -7.71 -2.54
CA GLU A 107 -3.79 -9.06 -3.00
C GLU A 107 -2.29 -9.36 -2.95
N ARG A 108 -1.45 -8.37 -3.30
CA ARG A 108 0.01 -8.53 -3.20
C ARG A 108 0.48 -8.64 -1.75
N GLU A 109 -0.06 -7.83 -0.85
CA GLU A 109 0.26 -7.93 0.59
C GLU A 109 -0.18 -9.28 1.17
N GLU A 110 -1.37 -9.76 0.81
CA GLU A 110 -1.85 -11.08 1.21
C GLU A 110 -0.95 -12.21 0.69
N GLU A 111 -0.50 -12.13 -0.56
CA GLU A 111 0.41 -13.13 -1.13
C GLU A 111 1.79 -13.11 -0.46
N ILE A 112 2.33 -11.92 -0.16
CA ILE A 112 3.58 -11.78 0.59
C ILE A 112 3.43 -12.37 1.99
N LYS A 113 2.30 -12.11 2.66
CA LYS A 113 2.01 -12.64 4.00
C LYS A 113 1.88 -14.15 3.98
N ARG A 114 1.22 -14.73 2.98
CA ARG A 114 1.09 -16.18 2.80
C ARG A 114 2.45 -16.84 2.60
N LEU A 115 3.31 -16.28 1.76
CA LEU A 115 4.67 -16.79 1.54
C LEU A 115 5.53 -16.72 2.80
N ALA A 116 5.41 -15.63 3.57
CA ALA A 116 6.09 -15.49 4.86
C ALA A 116 5.60 -16.54 5.87
N GLU A 117 4.31 -16.83 5.92
CA GLU A 117 3.75 -17.89 6.77
C GLU A 117 4.22 -19.29 6.34
N GLU A 118 4.28 -19.58 5.04
CA GLU A 118 4.83 -20.84 4.53
C GLU A 118 6.32 -21.00 4.84
N GLU A 119 7.09 -19.91 4.81
CA GLU A 119 8.50 -19.92 5.21
C GLU A 119 8.65 -20.13 6.72
N ARG A 120 7.80 -19.48 7.54
CA ARG A 120 7.72 -19.73 8.99
C ARG A 120 7.36 -21.17 9.29
N ASP A 121 6.38 -21.75 8.60
CA ASP A 121 6.00 -23.16 8.78
C ASP A 121 7.13 -24.12 8.35
N LYS A 122 7.91 -23.79 7.31
CA LYS A 122 9.11 -24.57 6.93
C LYS A 122 10.23 -24.48 7.97
N ILE A 123 10.41 -23.33 8.62
CA ILE A 123 11.38 -23.16 9.70
C ILE A 123 10.89 -23.84 10.99
N LEU A 124 9.59 -23.72 11.30
CA LEU A 124 8.93 -24.28 12.48
C LEU A 124 8.78 -25.81 12.42
N LYS A 125 8.65 -26.38 11.22
CA LYS A 125 8.91 -27.80 10.94
C LYS A 125 10.41 -28.08 11.08
N GLY A 126 10.91 -27.86 12.28
CA GLY A 126 12.30 -27.94 12.65
C GLY A 126 12.91 -29.26 12.18
N THR A 127 14.21 -29.20 11.89
CA THR A 127 15.01 -30.41 11.72
C THR A 127 14.73 -31.29 12.93
N PRO A 128 14.16 -32.50 12.77
CA PRO A 128 13.93 -33.37 13.91
C PRO A 128 15.27 -33.53 14.61
N VAL A 129 15.30 -33.41 15.94
CA VAL A 129 16.51 -33.70 16.72
C VAL A 129 16.76 -35.20 16.59
N THR A 130 17.38 -35.59 15.48
CA THR A 130 17.83 -36.95 15.23
C THR A 130 18.94 -37.26 16.22
N ILE A 131 19.09 -38.54 16.58
CA ILE A 131 20.11 -39.02 17.53
C ILE A 131 21.51 -38.50 17.17
N GLU A 132 21.79 -38.32 15.88
CA GLU A 132 23.04 -37.73 15.36
C GLU A 132 23.21 -36.24 15.69
N SER A 133 22.13 -35.45 15.66
CA SER A 133 22.16 -34.02 16.06
C SER A 133 22.33 -33.89 17.57
N PHE A 134 21.65 -34.75 18.35
CA PHE A 134 21.85 -34.82 19.80
C PHE A 134 23.28 -35.27 20.16
N LEU A 135 23.86 -36.23 19.42
CA LEU A 135 25.25 -36.66 19.61
C LEU A 135 26.24 -35.55 19.26
N SER A 136 26.05 -34.82 18.16
CA SER A 136 26.93 -33.70 17.81
C SER A 136 26.83 -32.55 18.83
N TRP A 137 25.63 -32.25 19.29
CA TRP A 137 25.42 -31.24 20.34
C TRP A 137 25.98 -31.70 21.69
N LYS A 138 25.79 -32.97 22.04
CA LYS A 138 26.38 -33.59 23.23
C LYS A 138 27.90 -33.63 23.14
N GLU A 139 28.47 -33.90 21.97
CA GLU A 139 29.93 -33.93 21.77
C GLU A 139 30.53 -32.53 21.90
N GLN A 140 29.87 -31.50 21.36
CA GLN A 140 30.27 -30.10 21.60
C GLN A 140 30.13 -29.70 23.09
N PHE A 141 29.07 -30.15 23.77
CA PHE A 141 28.87 -29.89 25.20
C PHE A 141 29.88 -30.64 26.09
N ASP A 142 30.16 -31.92 25.81
CA ASP A 142 31.19 -32.72 26.49
C ASP A 142 32.59 -32.14 26.21
N GLN A 143 32.82 -31.59 25.01
CA GLN A 143 34.07 -30.92 24.65
C GLN A 143 34.25 -29.60 25.41
N GLU A 144 33.22 -28.75 25.48
CA GLU A 144 33.22 -27.52 26.30
C GLU A 144 33.41 -27.84 27.79
N MET A 145 32.72 -28.86 28.33
CA MET A 145 32.91 -29.36 29.70
C MET A 145 34.33 -29.88 29.95
N ALA A 146 34.91 -30.61 28.99
CA ALA A 146 36.26 -31.14 29.10
C ALA A 146 37.31 -30.02 29.04
N GLU A 147 37.11 -29.00 28.22
CA GLU A 147 37.97 -27.81 28.18
C GLU A 147 37.88 -26.98 29.46
N LEU A 148 36.67 -26.83 30.04
CA LEU A 148 36.47 -26.15 31.31
C LEU A 148 37.10 -26.93 32.50
N LYS A 149 37.02 -28.26 32.47
CA LYS A 149 37.62 -29.15 33.47
C LYS A 149 39.15 -29.21 33.32
N SER A 150 39.67 -29.20 32.10
CA SER A 150 41.10 -29.12 31.82
C SER A 150 41.69 -27.75 32.20
N LYS A 151 40.97 -26.64 31.94
CA LYS A 151 41.33 -25.31 32.45
C LYS A 151 41.28 -25.23 33.97
N SER A 152 40.32 -25.90 34.62
CA SER A 152 40.26 -25.97 36.09
C SER A 152 41.41 -26.80 36.67
N GLN A 153 41.74 -27.95 36.07
CA GLN A 153 42.87 -28.80 36.50
C GLN A 153 44.24 -28.16 36.23
N GLN A 154 44.38 -27.32 35.20
CA GLN A 154 45.61 -26.54 34.98
C GLN A 154 45.78 -25.41 36.01
N ASN A 155 44.70 -25.00 36.69
CA ASN A 155 44.71 -24.01 37.77
C ASN A 155 44.81 -24.65 39.19
N GLU A 156 44.80 -25.99 39.31
CA GLU A 156 44.97 -26.73 40.57
C GLU A 156 46.44 -26.89 41.01
N GLY A 157 47.29 -25.91 40.69
CA GLY A 157 48.58 -25.68 41.35
C GLY A 157 48.52 -24.61 42.47
N GLY A 158 47.34 -24.03 42.73
CA GLY A 158 47.18 -22.89 43.64
C GLY A 158 46.06 -23.08 44.67
N ASN A 159 46.45 -23.43 45.88
CA ASN A 159 45.65 -23.46 47.11
C ASN A 159 44.68 -22.24 47.28
N LYS A 160 43.35 -22.40 47.10
CA LYS A 160 42.33 -21.68 47.91
C LYS A 160 40.88 -22.15 47.67
N LYS A 161 40.32 -22.82 48.68
CA LYS A 161 38.93 -22.67 49.20
C LYS A 161 37.83 -22.17 48.24
N LEU A 162 37.10 -23.13 47.68
CA LEU A 162 35.64 -23.21 47.49
C LEU A 162 34.82 -21.96 47.89
N THR A 163 34.23 -21.26 46.92
CA THR A 163 32.99 -20.49 47.05
C THR A 163 32.25 -20.60 45.72
N GLY A 164 30.93 -20.83 45.79
CA GLY A 164 30.11 -21.40 44.72
C GLY A 164 30.26 -20.74 43.35
N ASP A 165 30.57 -21.58 42.37
CA ASP A 165 30.63 -21.25 40.96
C ASP A 165 29.19 -21.04 40.46
N ARG A 166 28.82 -19.76 40.35
CA ARG A 166 27.51 -19.31 39.86
C ARG A 166 27.61 -19.34 38.34
N VAL A 167 26.90 -20.25 37.70
CA VAL A 167 26.71 -20.24 36.25
C VAL A 167 25.87 -19.01 35.93
N GLU A 168 26.50 -17.95 35.45
CA GLU A 168 25.82 -16.75 34.99
C GLU A 168 25.31 -17.05 33.57
N VAL A 169 24.01 -17.29 33.46
CA VAL A 169 23.34 -17.44 32.17
C VAL A 169 23.21 -16.04 31.59
N ASP A 170 23.83 -15.79 30.44
CA ASP A 170 23.84 -14.47 29.80
C ASP A 170 22.40 -14.06 29.47
N GLU A 171 21.94 -12.92 30.00
CA GLU A 171 20.56 -12.42 29.84
C GLU A 171 20.18 -12.15 28.38
N SER A 172 21.17 -12.02 27.48
CA SER A 172 20.92 -11.90 26.04
C SER A 172 20.26 -13.15 25.45
N LEU A 173 20.42 -14.32 26.07
CA LEU A 173 19.84 -15.58 25.59
C LEU A 173 18.34 -15.70 25.89
N PHE A 174 17.84 -14.96 26.88
CA PHE A 174 16.41 -14.90 27.20
C PHE A 174 15.72 -13.74 26.48
N GLN A 175 16.43 -12.67 26.14
CA GLN A 175 15.89 -11.56 25.36
C GLN A 175 15.49 -11.99 23.93
N GLU A 176 16.20 -12.95 23.32
CA GLU A 176 15.83 -13.49 21.99
C GLU A 176 14.53 -14.33 22.02
N ILE A 177 14.12 -14.81 23.21
CA ILE A 177 12.87 -15.57 23.39
C ILE A 177 11.68 -14.63 23.66
N ASP A 178 11.91 -13.48 24.31
CA ASP A 178 10.86 -12.50 24.66
C ASP A 178 10.44 -11.63 23.46
N ASP A 179 11.31 -11.47 22.45
CA ASP A 179 11.02 -10.77 21.19
C ASP A 179 10.18 -11.62 20.20
N LEU A 180 9.97 -12.91 20.49
CA LEU A 180 9.01 -13.75 19.78
C LEU A 180 7.62 -13.57 20.41
N ASP A 181 6.90 -12.58 19.92
CA ASP A 181 5.51 -12.27 20.27
C ASP A 181 4.62 -13.50 20.00
N LEU A 182 4.44 -14.33 21.02
CA LEU A 182 3.71 -15.61 21.01
C LEU A 182 2.25 -15.45 21.48
N ASP A 183 1.77 -14.20 21.54
CA ASP A 183 0.44 -13.81 22.03
C ASP A 183 -0.49 -13.26 20.91
N ALA A 184 -0.21 -13.57 19.64
CA ALA A 184 -1.21 -13.39 18.58
C ALA A 184 -2.22 -14.55 18.57
N GLU A 185 -3.06 -14.55 19.60
CA GLU A 185 -4.48 -14.91 19.63
C GLU A 185 -4.93 -16.07 18.72
N LEU A 186 -4.91 -17.27 19.31
CA LEU A 186 -5.52 -18.48 18.80
C LEU A 186 -7.04 -18.40 19.05
N ASP A 187 -7.77 -17.64 18.24
CA ASP A 187 -9.25 -17.67 18.26
C ASP A 187 -9.73 -18.92 17.49
N LEU A 188 -9.58 -20.08 18.14
CA LEU A 188 -10.19 -21.32 17.66
C LEU A 188 -11.66 -21.32 18.06
N ALA A 189 -12.51 -21.05 17.07
CA ALA A 189 -13.95 -21.18 17.13
C ALA A 189 -14.38 -22.49 17.82
N ASP A 190 -15.17 -22.33 18.88
CA ASP A 190 -16.02 -23.36 19.48
C ASP A 190 -17.24 -23.54 18.57
N ASP A 191 -17.19 -24.50 17.65
CA ASP A 191 -18.37 -24.97 16.91
C ASP A 191 -18.94 -26.19 17.62
N SER A 192 -20.11 -26.00 18.24
CA SER A 192 -20.93 -27.04 18.87
C SER A 192 -22.14 -27.39 18.03
#